data_AF-A0A941XH29-F1
#
_entry.id   AF-A0A941XH29-F1
#
_cell.length_a   1.000
_cell.length_b   1.000
_cell.length_c   1.000
_cell.angle_alpha   90.00
_cell.angle_beta   90.00
_cell.angle_gamma   90.00
#
_symmetry.space_group_name_H-M   'P 1'
#
loop_
_entity.id
_entity.type
_entity.pdbx_description
1 polymer ?
#
loop_
_entity_poly.entity_id
_entity_poly.type
_entity_poly.pdbx_seq_one_letter_code
_entity_poly.pdbx_strand_id
1 'polypeptide(L)'
;MKKKLTSVVRSMVCLLATVGFIACEDTNYVYVSKAKVGLTPSTDIVFTNEGGERTIAVRTNQKEWTVYSDQDWCKVVPTSDGDGFVVSALPNSTIQSLPEATITVKTSADQLEDNFATMSLKVNQTGFNLIDLSAEGCANCYVVSEAGYYKFDARVQGKSGLPTASDFSSCSADWIWATQEGLLVLEPKVENGYISFVCSDFKPGNAVVALVEGGKVVWSWHIWFTDQVLEARERNMMCVNLGAVSDLPGEVSQFGLFYQWGRKDPFVASSGVGHYPDQVISSNEEVAFAQGEEDGVSYTAANIVNTNLVSDWNVSKESDAHTHSTASAAATTFFTAIKALPNYGTEWTGESDPCPPGWRLPTRTELGNYFSGSNSTISWEDYKGVIRGKDWIPAQGYRNFQNGRLTLIGRSGWVWTSETNPYDLMTGFNYAIGFEEGGYARTNIMITYGFNVRCAKE
;
A
#
# COMPACT_ATOMS: atom_id res chain seq x y z
N MET A 1 -44.88 -70.04 -41.36
CA MET A 1 -43.73 -70.64 -40.63
C MET A 1 -43.75 -70.12 -39.18
N LYS A 2 -43.39 -70.99 -38.23
CA LYS A 2 -43.56 -70.94 -36.76
C LYS A 2 -43.05 -69.66 -36.04
N LYS A 3 -43.71 -69.26 -34.92
CA LYS A 3 -43.22 -69.30 -33.50
C LYS A 3 -44.14 -68.52 -32.53
N LYS A 4 -44.77 -69.21 -31.55
CA LYS A 4 -44.64 -69.17 -30.05
C LYS A 4 -45.12 -67.87 -29.34
N LEU A 5 -46.25 -67.92 -28.59
CA LEU A 5 -46.44 -68.04 -27.11
C LEU A 5 -45.96 -66.79 -26.32
N THR A 6 -46.69 -66.11 -25.40
CA THR A 6 -47.54 -66.60 -24.30
C THR A 6 -48.32 -65.44 -23.60
N SER A 7 -49.52 -65.75 -23.03
CA SER A 7 -50.15 -65.22 -21.78
C SER A 7 -50.71 -63.76 -21.74
N VAL A 8 -51.77 -63.34 -21.01
CA VAL A 8 -52.52 -63.82 -19.81
C VAL A 8 -53.93 -63.11 -19.74
N VAL A 9 -54.83 -63.60 -18.86
CA VAL A 9 -56.02 -62.97 -18.17
C VAL A 9 -57.28 -62.68 -19.03
N ARG A 10 -58.55 -62.72 -18.58
CA ARG A 10 -59.23 -62.49 -17.27
C ARG A 10 -60.72 -62.91 -17.36
N SER A 11 -61.35 -63.26 -16.23
CA SER A 11 -62.80 -63.39 -15.99
C SER A 11 -63.21 -62.37 -14.90
N MET A 12 -64.44 -61.91 -14.63
CA MET A 12 -65.79 -61.83 -15.24
C MET A 12 -66.61 -61.09 -14.12
N VAL A 13 -67.23 -59.92 -14.35
CA VAL A 13 -68.69 -59.66 -14.57
C VAL A 13 -69.60 -59.41 -13.32
N CYS A 14 -70.61 -58.55 -13.55
CA CYS A 14 -71.95 -58.38 -12.93
C CYS A 14 -72.07 -57.53 -11.64
N LEU A 15 -73.18 -56.83 -11.35
CA LEU A 15 -74.31 -56.18 -12.05
C LEU A 15 -75.08 -55.36 -10.97
N LEU A 16 -75.90 -54.38 -11.36
CA LEU A 16 -76.61 -53.39 -10.52
C LEU A 16 -77.80 -53.89 -9.68
N ALA A 17 -78.10 -53.18 -8.57
CA ALA A 17 -79.46 -52.83 -8.13
C ALA A 17 -79.46 -51.54 -7.24
N THR A 18 -80.50 -50.72 -7.42
CA THR A 18 -80.71 -49.30 -7.07
C THR A 18 -81.12 -48.99 -5.61
N VAL A 19 -80.57 -47.91 -5.03
CA VAL A 19 -81.14 -47.14 -3.90
C VAL A 19 -80.89 -45.64 -4.15
N GLY A 20 -81.91 -44.81 -3.91
CA GLY A 20 -81.95 -43.39 -4.29
C GLY A 20 -80.88 -42.52 -3.63
N PHE A 21 -80.36 -41.57 -4.42
CA PHE A 21 -79.53 -40.48 -3.91
C PHE A 21 -80.33 -39.17 -3.98
N ILE A 22 -80.52 -38.61 -2.79
CA ILE A 22 -80.78 -37.19 -2.55
C ILE A 22 -79.74 -36.39 -3.34
N ALA A 23 -80.20 -35.35 -4.04
CA ALA A 23 -79.32 -34.39 -4.69
C ALA A 23 -78.35 -33.82 -3.64
N CYS A 24 -77.09 -34.25 -3.72
CA CYS A 24 -75.98 -33.65 -3.00
C CYS A 24 -75.61 -32.38 -3.77
N GLU A 25 -75.60 -31.24 -3.08
CA GLU A 25 -75.20 -29.95 -3.64
C GLU A 25 -73.85 -30.07 -4.36
N ASP A 26 -73.76 -29.46 -5.55
CA ASP A 26 -72.52 -29.30 -6.29
C ASP A 26 -71.51 -28.58 -5.39
N THR A 27 -70.65 -29.36 -4.74
CA THR A 27 -69.48 -28.83 -4.04
C THR A 27 -68.51 -28.42 -5.14
N ASN A 28 -68.54 -27.14 -5.51
CA ASN A 28 -67.55 -26.53 -6.38
C ASN A 28 -66.18 -26.64 -5.70
N TYR A 29 -65.44 -27.70 -6.03
CA TYR A 29 -64.03 -27.80 -5.71
C TYR A 29 -63.29 -26.72 -6.50
N VAL A 30 -62.95 -25.62 -5.83
CA VAL A 30 -62.05 -24.61 -6.39
C VAL A 30 -60.65 -25.23 -6.42
N TYR A 31 -60.23 -25.69 -7.60
CA TYR A 31 -58.86 -26.11 -7.83
C TYR A 31 -57.95 -24.89 -7.85
N VAL A 32 -57.39 -24.52 -6.69
CA VAL A 32 -56.40 -23.46 -6.59
C VAL A 32 -55.02 -24.03 -6.96
N SER A 33 -54.37 -23.43 -7.97
CA SER A 33 -53.00 -23.83 -8.33
C SER A 33 -52.03 -23.46 -7.20
N LYS A 34 -51.12 -24.39 -6.84
CA LYS A 34 -50.10 -24.12 -5.81
C LYS A 34 -49.27 -22.90 -6.20
N ALA A 35 -49.06 -21.99 -5.25
CA ALA A 35 -48.21 -20.82 -5.44
C ALA A 35 -46.78 -21.24 -5.82
N LYS A 36 -46.19 -20.50 -6.75
CA LYS A 36 -44.81 -20.67 -7.20
C LYS A 36 -44.14 -19.32 -7.27
N VAL A 37 -42.87 -19.28 -6.89
CA VAL A 37 -42.00 -18.13 -7.09
C VAL A 37 -40.63 -18.63 -7.53
N GLY A 38 -40.02 -17.92 -8.47
CA GLY A 38 -38.67 -18.16 -8.94
C GLY A 38 -37.97 -16.82 -9.14
N LEU A 39 -36.66 -16.81 -8.90
CA LEU A 39 -35.82 -15.62 -9.03
C LEU A 39 -34.85 -15.81 -10.21
N THR A 40 -34.56 -14.75 -10.94
CA THR A 40 -33.59 -14.79 -12.04
C THR A 40 -32.70 -13.54 -12.02
N PRO A 41 -31.39 -13.69 -11.81
CA PRO A 41 -30.68 -14.92 -11.44
C PRO A 41 -31.12 -15.46 -10.07
N SER A 42 -30.98 -16.78 -9.86
CA SER A 42 -31.29 -17.46 -8.59
C SER A 42 -30.06 -17.72 -7.73
N THR A 43 -28.91 -17.18 -8.12
CA THR A 43 -27.64 -17.34 -7.41
C THR A 43 -27.50 -16.26 -6.34
N ASP A 44 -26.82 -16.61 -5.25
CA ASP A 44 -26.46 -15.65 -4.21
C ASP A 44 -25.67 -14.48 -4.80
N ILE A 45 -25.88 -13.30 -4.22
CA ILE A 45 -25.29 -12.04 -4.66
C ILE A 45 -24.05 -11.77 -3.81
N VAL A 46 -22.95 -11.40 -4.47
CA VAL A 46 -21.73 -10.95 -3.81
C VAL A 46 -21.37 -9.57 -4.33
N PHE A 47 -21.38 -8.58 -3.44
CA PHE A 47 -20.82 -7.25 -3.69
C PHE A 47 -19.39 -7.18 -3.16
N THR A 48 -18.53 -6.46 -3.86
CA THR A 48 -17.24 -6.02 -3.29
C THR A 48 -17.49 -4.91 -2.26
N ASN A 49 -16.44 -4.44 -1.60
CA ASN A 49 -16.53 -3.30 -0.69
C ASN A 49 -17.05 -2.03 -1.37
N GLU A 50 -16.97 -1.90 -2.69
CA GLU A 50 -17.51 -0.75 -3.43
C GLU A 50 -19.04 -0.74 -3.47
N GLY A 51 -19.68 -1.88 -3.20
CA GLY A 51 -21.14 -2.02 -3.26
C GLY A 51 -21.65 -2.04 -4.71
N GLY A 52 -22.80 -1.40 -4.92
CA GLY A 52 -23.46 -1.29 -6.23
C GLY A 52 -24.84 -1.92 -6.25
N GLU A 53 -25.35 -2.17 -7.46
CA GLU A 53 -26.72 -2.62 -7.68
C GLU A 53 -26.79 -3.90 -8.53
N ARG A 54 -27.85 -4.69 -8.29
CA ARG A 54 -28.20 -5.89 -9.07
C ARG A 54 -29.72 -5.97 -9.22
N THR A 55 -30.21 -6.20 -10.43
CA THR A 55 -31.64 -6.42 -10.67
C THR A 55 -31.95 -7.92 -10.67
N ILE A 56 -33.00 -8.30 -9.94
CA ILE A 56 -33.52 -9.68 -9.85
C ILE A 56 -34.94 -9.70 -10.39
N ALA A 57 -35.19 -10.52 -11.41
CA ALA A 57 -36.54 -10.76 -11.91
C ALA A 57 -37.29 -11.75 -11.02
N VAL A 58 -38.58 -11.48 -10.77
CA VAL A 58 -39.49 -12.34 -10.03
C VAL A 58 -40.44 -13.01 -11.02
N ARG A 59 -40.44 -14.35 -11.04
CA ARG A 59 -41.38 -15.15 -11.83
C ARG A 59 -42.35 -15.86 -10.90
N THR A 60 -43.61 -15.45 -10.92
CA THR A 60 -44.65 -16.05 -10.08
C THR A 60 -45.96 -16.26 -10.85
N ASN A 61 -46.79 -17.19 -10.37
CA ASN A 61 -48.18 -17.34 -10.80
C ASN A 61 -49.18 -16.58 -9.91
N GLN A 62 -48.70 -15.80 -8.93
CA GLN A 62 -49.51 -14.97 -8.04
C GLN A 62 -49.56 -13.52 -8.53
N LYS A 63 -50.65 -12.80 -8.20
CA LYS A 63 -50.82 -11.39 -8.60
C LYS A 63 -49.94 -10.42 -7.83
N GLU A 64 -49.69 -10.73 -6.55
CA GLU A 64 -48.94 -9.86 -5.65
C GLU A 64 -47.81 -10.64 -4.97
N TRP A 65 -46.75 -9.92 -4.66
CA TRP A 65 -45.60 -10.41 -3.92
C TRP A 65 -44.94 -9.26 -3.17
N THR A 66 -44.20 -9.59 -2.11
CA THR A 66 -43.41 -8.64 -1.33
C THR A 66 -41.97 -9.09 -1.26
N VAL A 67 -41.06 -8.13 -1.07
CA VAL A 67 -39.63 -8.36 -0.89
C VAL A 67 -39.13 -7.53 0.28
N TYR A 68 -38.27 -8.11 1.10
CA TYR A 68 -37.54 -7.41 2.15
C TYR A 68 -36.18 -8.05 2.37
N SER A 69 -35.25 -7.28 2.94
CA SER A 69 -34.00 -7.78 3.48
C SER A 69 -34.05 -7.76 5.01
N ASP A 70 -33.35 -8.68 5.65
CA ASP A 70 -33.13 -8.73 7.09
C ASP A 70 -31.98 -7.83 7.59
N GLN A 71 -31.23 -7.19 6.68
CA GLN A 71 -30.12 -6.30 7.00
C GLN A 71 -30.36 -4.89 6.47
N ASP A 72 -30.04 -3.89 7.29
CA ASP A 72 -30.24 -2.48 6.92
C ASP A 72 -29.33 -2.02 5.78
N TRP A 73 -28.14 -2.60 5.64
CA TRP A 73 -27.18 -2.22 4.59
C TRP A 73 -27.60 -2.72 3.20
N CYS A 74 -28.40 -3.79 3.13
CA CYS A 74 -28.87 -4.40 1.90
C CYS A 74 -30.28 -3.88 1.59
N LYS A 75 -30.38 -2.89 0.70
CA LYS A 75 -31.69 -2.32 0.32
C LYS A 75 -32.28 -3.07 -0.85
N VAL A 76 -33.61 -3.23 -0.81
CA VAL A 76 -34.39 -3.86 -1.88
C VAL A 76 -35.53 -2.95 -2.30
N VAL A 77 -35.67 -2.70 -3.59
CA VAL A 77 -36.68 -1.79 -4.15
C VAL A 77 -37.37 -2.47 -5.33
N PRO A 78 -38.70 -2.68 -5.31
CA PRO A 78 -39.43 -3.18 -6.47
C PRO A 78 -39.20 -2.31 -7.72
N THR A 79 -39.05 -2.95 -8.86
CA THR A 79 -38.96 -2.30 -10.17
C THR A 79 -40.30 -1.68 -10.57
N SER A 80 -40.26 -0.62 -11.40
CA SER A 80 -41.46 0.13 -11.79
C SER A 80 -42.44 -0.67 -12.66
N ASP A 81 -41.96 -1.69 -13.37
CA ASP A 81 -42.79 -2.61 -14.16
C ASP A 81 -43.42 -3.73 -13.32
N GLY A 82 -42.97 -3.92 -12.07
CA GLY A 82 -43.48 -4.93 -11.14
C GLY A 82 -42.95 -6.35 -11.39
N ASP A 83 -42.03 -6.53 -12.34
CA ASP A 83 -41.52 -7.84 -12.76
C ASP A 83 -40.25 -8.26 -12.00
N GLY A 84 -39.78 -7.44 -11.06
CA GLY A 84 -38.59 -7.71 -10.26
C GLY A 84 -38.31 -6.68 -9.17
N PHE A 85 -37.11 -6.76 -8.60
CA PHE A 85 -36.59 -5.80 -7.63
C PHE A 85 -35.09 -5.54 -7.85
N VAL A 86 -34.65 -4.34 -7.46
CA VAL A 86 -33.24 -3.97 -7.40
C VAL A 86 -32.73 -4.21 -5.99
N VAL A 87 -31.59 -4.89 -5.88
CA VAL A 87 -30.79 -5.02 -4.67
C VAL A 87 -29.66 -4.01 -4.75
N SER A 88 -29.50 -3.19 -3.73
CA SER A 88 -28.44 -2.17 -3.68
C SER A 88 -27.70 -2.22 -2.35
N ALA A 89 -26.38 -2.09 -2.43
CA ALA A 89 -25.48 -1.95 -1.27
C ALA A 89 -24.63 -0.68 -1.44
N LEU A 90 -24.51 0.12 -0.38
CA LEU A 90 -23.56 1.24 -0.33
C LEU A 90 -22.13 0.72 -0.16
N PRO A 91 -21.09 1.54 -0.46
CA PRO A 91 -19.72 1.15 -0.19
C PRO A 91 -19.48 0.79 1.29
N ASN A 92 -18.95 -0.41 1.55
CA ASN A 92 -18.45 -0.83 2.84
C ASN A 92 -17.07 -0.20 3.08
N SER A 93 -16.99 0.72 4.05
CA SER A 93 -15.75 1.44 4.38
C SER A 93 -14.90 0.73 5.44
N THR A 94 -15.09 -0.58 5.63
CA THR A 94 -14.38 -1.38 6.63
C THR A 94 -13.60 -2.53 6.01
N ILE A 95 -12.58 -3.00 6.71
CA ILE A 95 -11.79 -4.19 6.33
C ILE A 95 -12.62 -5.47 6.48
N GLN A 96 -13.63 -5.45 7.37
CA GLN A 96 -14.46 -6.60 7.66
C GLN A 96 -15.64 -6.69 6.68
N SER A 97 -15.99 -7.90 6.28
CA SER A 97 -17.24 -8.13 5.54
C SER A 97 -18.44 -7.77 6.40
N LEU A 98 -19.49 -7.22 5.78
CA LEU A 98 -20.74 -6.98 6.48
C LEU A 98 -21.43 -8.31 6.82
N PRO A 99 -22.30 -8.34 7.86
CA PRO A 99 -23.12 -9.51 8.15
C PRO A 99 -23.91 -9.95 6.92
N GLU A 100 -23.93 -11.25 6.62
CA GLU A 100 -24.70 -11.82 5.51
C GLU A 100 -26.16 -11.39 5.61
N ALA A 101 -26.72 -10.91 4.49
CA ALA A 101 -28.12 -10.55 4.38
C ALA A 101 -28.90 -11.64 3.67
N THR A 102 -30.12 -11.89 4.12
CA THR A 102 -31.11 -12.74 3.46
C THR A 102 -32.22 -11.86 2.90
N ILE A 103 -32.33 -11.84 1.57
CA ILE A 103 -33.50 -11.28 0.89
C ILE A 103 -34.57 -12.35 0.85
N THR A 104 -35.79 -12.00 1.25
CA THR A 104 -36.95 -12.90 1.21
C THR A 104 -38.01 -12.34 0.29
N VAL A 105 -38.39 -13.11 -0.72
CA VAL A 105 -39.52 -12.83 -1.60
C VAL A 105 -40.66 -13.76 -1.21
N LYS A 106 -41.81 -13.18 -0.90
CA LYS A 106 -43.01 -13.92 -0.50
C LYS A 106 -44.18 -13.54 -1.41
N THR A 107 -44.83 -14.51 -2.02
CA THR A 107 -46.06 -14.25 -2.78
C THR A 107 -47.24 -14.04 -1.81
N SER A 108 -48.25 -13.29 -2.22
CA SER A 108 -49.51 -13.22 -1.47
C SER A 108 -50.15 -14.61 -1.35
N ALA A 109 -50.86 -14.87 -0.25
CA ALA A 109 -51.78 -16.00 -0.19
C ALA A 109 -52.99 -15.69 -1.09
N ASP A 110 -53.39 -16.63 -1.93
CA ASP A 110 -54.66 -16.54 -2.67
C ASP A 110 -55.84 -16.93 -1.75
N GLN A 111 -57.01 -17.26 -2.31
CA GLN A 111 -58.25 -17.74 -1.66
C GLN A 111 -58.09 -18.79 -0.51
N LEU A 112 -56.90 -19.35 -0.29
CA LEU A 112 -56.52 -20.22 0.82
C LEU A 112 -55.37 -19.56 1.60
N GLU A 113 -55.57 -19.33 2.91
CA GLU A 113 -54.64 -18.59 3.80
C GLU A 113 -53.19 -19.13 3.81
N ASP A 114 -52.98 -20.39 3.41
CA ASP A 114 -51.67 -21.05 3.39
C ASP A 114 -51.07 -21.26 1.99
N ASN A 115 -51.73 -20.82 0.90
CA ASN A 115 -51.22 -21.00 -0.46
C ASN A 115 -50.29 -19.85 -0.88
N PHE A 116 -49.13 -19.76 -0.25
CA PHE A 116 -48.05 -18.84 -0.64
C PHE A 116 -46.75 -19.60 -0.95
N ALA A 117 -45.85 -18.95 -1.68
CA ALA A 117 -44.51 -19.45 -1.92
C ALA A 117 -43.49 -18.41 -1.46
N THR A 118 -42.37 -18.91 -0.94
CA THR A 118 -41.25 -18.09 -0.49
C THR A 118 -39.99 -18.56 -1.20
N MET A 119 -39.15 -17.62 -1.62
CA MET A 119 -37.79 -17.88 -2.04
C MET A 119 -36.86 -16.85 -1.42
N SER A 120 -35.64 -17.27 -1.12
CA SER A 120 -34.65 -16.42 -0.50
C SER A 120 -33.36 -16.41 -1.30
N LEU A 121 -32.64 -15.30 -1.25
CA LEU A 121 -31.29 -15.12 -1.79
C LEU A 121 -30.39 -14.63 -0.68
N LYS A 122 -29.16 -15.16 -0.61
CA LYS A 122 -28.15 -14.58 0.27
C LYS A 122 -27.43 -13.46 -0.46
N VAL A 123 -27.07 -12.43 0.29
CA VAL A 123 -26.27 -11.30 -0.18
C VAL A 123 -25.12 -11.13 0.78
N ASN A 124 -23.90 -11.19 0.24
CA ASN A 124 -22.68 -10.94 0.97
C ASN A 124 -22.02 -9.68 0.42
N GLN A 125 -21.45 -8.86 1.31
CA GLN A 125 -20.61 -7.73 0.92
C GLN A 125 -19.26 -7.83 1.62
N THR A 126 -18.19 -7.88 0.84
CA THR A 126 -16.84 -8.00 1.41
C THR A 126 -16.37 -6.68 2.00
N GLY A 127 -15.42 -6.76 2.95
CA GLY A 127 -14.60 -5.62 3.31
C GLY A 127 -13.50 -5.35 2.27
N PHE A 128 -12.60 -4.42 2.58
CA PHE A 128 -11.45 -4.11 1.72
C PHE A 128 -10.59 -5.35 1.43
N ASN A 129 -10.21 -5.52 0.18
CA ASN A 129 -9.15 -6.47 -0.17
C ASN A 129 -7.78 -5.83 0.08
N LEU A 130 -7.15 -6.17 1.20
CA LEU A 130 -5.83 -5.64 1.56
C LEU A 130 -4.71 -6.34 0.77
N ILE A 131 -3.98 -5.56 -0.02
CA ILE A 131 -2.76 -5.98 -0.70
C ILE A 131 -1.62 -6.02 0.32
N ASP A 132 -1.00 -7.19 0.49
CA ASP A 132 0.11 -7.38 1.42
C ASP A 132 1.45 -7.03 0.76
N LEU A 133 1.98 -5.85 1.09
CA LEU A 133 3.26 -5.36 0.57
C LEU A 133 4.45 -6.15 1.12
N SER A 134 4.26 -6.91 2.20
CA SER A 134 5.28 -7.76 2.82
C SER A 134 5.23 -9.22 2.38
N ALA A 135 4.36 -9.58 1.43
CA ALA A 135 4.20 -10.95 0.94
C ALA A 135 5.50 -11.57 0.40
N GLU A 136 6.35 -10.75 -0.25
CA GLU A 136 7.65 -11.16 -0.78
C GLU A 136 8.81 -10.97 0.22
N GLY A 137 8.52 -10.49 1.43
CA GLY A 137 9.50 -10.28 2.49
C GLY A 137 9.27 -9.02 3.32
N CYS A 138 9.75 -9.06 4.56
CA CYS A 138 9.80 -7.87 5.41
C CYS A 138 10.94 -6.94 4.95
N ALA A 139 10.70 -5.63 4.97
CA ALA A 139 11.65 -4.61 4.53
C ALA A 139 11.40 -3.30 5.28
N ASN A 140 12.27 -2.30 5.10
CA ASN A 140 12.04 -0.95 5.63
C ASN A 140 11.41 0.02 4.61
N CYS A 141 11.28 -0.40 3.35
CA CYS A 141 10.58 0.34 2.31
C CYS A 141 9.54 -0.57 1.65
N TYR A 142 8.34 -0.04 1.38
CA TYR A 142 7.31 -0.71 0.60
C TYR A 142 6.83 0.17 -0.54
N VAL A 143 6.57 -0.44 -1.69
CA VAL A 143 6.22 0.26 -2.93
C VAL A 143 4.72 0.17 -3.17
N VAL A 144 4.09 1.31 -3.42
CA VAL A 144 2.70 1.43 -3.83
C VAL A 144 2.69 2.02 -5.24
N SER A 145 2.09 1.30 -6.20
CA SER A 145 2.10 1.69 -7.61
C SER A 145 0.75 2.12 -8.17
N GLU A 146 -0.31 1.97 -7.40
CA GLU A 146 -1.67 2.33 -7.80
C GLU A 146 -2.55 2.64 -6.57
N ALA A 147 -3.78 3.06 -6.81
CA ALA A 147 -4.74 3.25 -5.74
C ALA A 147 -5.17 1.89 -5.19
N GLY A 148 -5.33 1.79 -3.88
CA GLY A 148 -5.65 0.52 -3.24
C GLY A 148 -5.63 0.56 -1.73
N TYR A 149 -5.90 -0.60 -1.17
CA TYR A 149 -5.90 -0.86 0.27
C TYR A 149 -4.71 -1.75 0.56
N TYR A 150 -3.80 -1.29 1.42
CA TYR A 150 -2.51 -1.94 1.62
C TYR A 150 -2.31 -2.34 3.07
N LYS A 151 -1.49 -3.36 3.28
CA LYS A 151 -0.96 -3.73 4.58
C LYS A 151 0.48 -4.21 4.46
N PHE A 152 1.21 -4.20 5.57
CA PHE A 152 2.50 -4.87 5.69
C PHE A 152 2.68 -5.40 7.11
N ASP A 153 3.48 -6.46 7.23
CA ASP A 153 3.82 -7.06 8.52
C ASP A 153 4.72 -6.11 9.31
N ALA A 154 4.18 -5.55 10.40
CA ALA A 154 4.89 -4.61 11.25
C ALA A 154 5.66 -5.31 12.37
N ARG A 155 5.63 -6.66 12.45
CA ARG A 155 6.27 -7.44 13.52
C ARG A 155 7.78 -7.52 13.41
N VAL A 156 8.34 -7.21 12.25
CA VAL A 156 9.76 -7.45 11.96
C VAL A 156 10.49 -6.14 11.67
N GLN A 157 11.66 -5.97 12.31
CA GLN A 157 12.57 -4.84 12.08
C GLN A 157 13.29 -5.03 10.75
N GLY A 158 12.78 -4.38 9.70
CA GLY A 158 13.32 -4.46 8.36
C GLY A 158 13.46 -5.92 7.90
N LYS A 159 14.69 -6.33 7.57
CA LYS A 159 15.02 -7.67 7.09
C LYS A 159 15.64 -8.59 8.14
N SER A 160 15.68 -8.15 9.41
CA SER A 160 16.46 -8.85 10.45
C SER A 160 15.77 -10.09 11.02
N GLY A 161 14.44 -10.20 10.92
CA GLY A 161 13.65 -11.17 11.67
C GLY A 161 13.47 -10.82 13.16
N LEU A 162 14.05 -9.71 13.63
CA LEU A 162 13.91 -9.24 15.01
C LEU A 162 12.55 -8.57 15.24
N PRO A 163 11.95 -8.72 16.43
CA PRO A 163 10.65 -8.12 16.72
C PRO A 163 10.76 -6.59 16.83
N THR A 164 9.81 -5.86 16.25
CA THR A 164 9.70 -4.39 16.41
C THR A 164 9.13 -3.97 17.76
N ALA A 165 8.26 -4.79 18.34
CA ALA A 165 7.63 -4.55 19.64
C ALA A 165 7.50 -5.85 20.43
N SER A 166 7.45 -5.72 21.75
CA SER A 166 7.28 -6.85 22.66
C SER A 166 5.82 -7.28 22.80
N ASP A 167 4.89 -6.34 22.67
CA ASP A 167 3.45 -6.57 22.78
C ASP A 167 2.64 -5.68 21.80
N PHE A 168 2.18 -6.31 20.73
CA PHE A 168 1.35 -5.69 19.69
C PHE A 168 -0.05 -5.27 20.15
N SER A 169 -0.56 -5.79 21.26
CA SER A 169 -1.90 -5.44 21.76
C SER A 169 -1.97 -3.99 22.29
N SER A 170 -0.82 -3.43 22.63
CA SER A 170 -0.66 -2.04 23.09
C SER A 170 -0.18 -1.08 22.01
N CYS A 171 0.13 -1.62 20.82
CA CYS A 171 0.68 -0.83 19.72
C CYS A 171 -0.43 -0.14 18.92
N SER A 172 -0.13 1.07 18.48
CA SER A 172 -0.86 1.77 17.41
C SER A 172 0.10 2.06 16.27
N ALA A 173 -0.40 2.68 15.21
CA ALA A 173 0.45 3.18 14.14
C ALA A 173 -0.03 4.57 13.72
N ASP A 174 0.89 5.35 13.18
CA ASP A 174 0.60 6.69 12.67
C ASP A 174 1.69 7.07 11.65
N TRP A 175 1.47 8.12 10.84
CA TRP A 175 2.48 8.63 9.92
C TRP A 175 3.38 9.65 10.61
N ILE A 176 4.64 9.74 10.17
CA ILE A 176 5.64 10.70 10.66
C ILE A 176 5.68 11.91 9.73
N TRP A 177 5.90 11.69 8.44
CA TRP A 177 5.93 12.75 7.44
C TRP A 177 5.52 12.22 6.07
N ALA A 178 5.08 13.12 5.19
CA ALA A 178 4.74 12.83 3.79
C ALA A 178 5.15 13.98 2.87
N THR A 179 5.44 13.72 1.61
CA THR A 179 5.76 14.76 0.62
C THR A 179 4.56 15.65 0.29
N GLN A 180 3.34 15.15 0.52
CA GLN A 180 2.10 15.89 0.27
C GLN A 180 0.93 15.28 1.05
N GLU A 181 -0.12 16.09 1.22
CA GLU A 181 -1.39 15.68 1.81
C GLU A 181 -2.10 14.62 0.97
N GLY A 182 -2.79 13.70 1.64
CA GLY A 182 -3.66 12.71 0.98
C GLY A 182 -2.95 11.49 0.39
N LEU A 183 -1.63 11.29 0.61
CA LEU A 183 -0.96 10.02 0.25
C LEU A 183 -1.44 8.84 1.11
N LEU A 184 -1.76 9.10 2.37
CA LEU A 184 -2.27 8.13 3.34
C LEU A 184 -3.68 8.58 3.78
N VAL A 185 -4.72 7.84 3.41
CA VAL A 185 -6.13 8.25 3.57
C VAL A 185 -6.86 7.52 4.70
N LEU A 186 -6.29 6.40 5.18
CA LEU A 186 -6.71 5.76 6.42
C LEU A 186 -5.50 5.68 7.36
N GLU A 187 -5.70 6.19 8.57
CA GLU A 187 -4.71 6.16 9.63
C GLU A 187 -4.19 4.72 9.82
N PRO A 188 -2.86 4.53 9.89
CA PRO A 188 -2.26 3.23 10.14
C PRO A 188 -2.92 2.49 11.31
N LYS A 189 -3.57 1.35 11.02
CA LYS A 189 -4.16 0.50 12.07
C LYS A 189 -3.34 -0.75 12.28
N VAL A 190 -3.04 -1.05 13.55
CA VAL A 190 -2.42 -2.31 13.96
C VAL A 190 -3.53 -3.33 14.18
N GLU A 191 -3.61 -4.34 13.31
CA GLU A 191 -4.51 -5.49 13.49
C GLU A 191 -3.73 -6.76 13.20
N ASN A 192 -3.71 -7.69 14.16
CA ASN A 192 -2.97 -8.96 14.06
C ASN A 192 -1.48 -8.81 13.69
N GLY A 193 -0.85 -7.70 14.09
CA GLY A 193 0.56 -7.40 13.81
C GLY A 193 0.83 -6.73 12.47
N TYR A 194 -0.19 -6.45 11.67
CA TYR A 194 -0.06 -5.71 10.41
C TYR A 194 -0.39 -4.24 10.61
N ILE A 195 0.33 -3.36 9.93
CA ILE A 195 -0.11 -1.99 9.70
C ILE A 195 -0.87 -1.96 8.38
N SER A 196 -2.06 -1.37 8.37
CA SER A 196 -2.88 -1.17 7.17
C SER A 196 -3.14 0.31 6.90
N PHE A 197 -3.17 0.70 5.62
CA PHE A 197 -3.43 2.08 5.17
C PHE A 197 -4.12 2.07 3.79
N VAL A 198 -4.62 3.23 3.38
CA VAL A 198 -5.33 3.39 2.09
C VAL A 198 -4.71 4.47 1.25
N CYS A 199 -4.55 4.16 -0.03
CA CYS A 199 -4.22 5.10 -1.09
C CYS A 199 -5.45 5.22 -2.00
N SER A 200 -6.36 6.15 -1.74
CA SER A 200 -7.61 6.26 -2.52
C SER A 200 -7.41 6.95 -3.87
N ASP A 201 -6.44 7.86 -3.94
CA ASP A 201 -6.10 8.65 -5.11
C ASP A 201 -4.58 8.60 -5.29
N PHE A 202 -4.13 7.78 -6.24
CA PHE A 202 -2.71 7.53 -6.41
C PHE A 202 -1.99 8.80 -6.87
N LYS A 203 -0.99 9.21 -6.09
CA LYS A 203 -0.09 10.30 -6.42
C LYS A 203 1.34 9.88 -6.12
N PRO A 204 2.28 10.08 -7.06
CA PRO A 204 3.68 9.78 -6.78
C PRO A 204 4.19 10.64 -5.62
N GLY A 205 4.90 10.03 -4.69
CA GLY A 205 5.37 10.69 -3.48
C GLY A 205 6.02 9.73 -2.49
N ASN A 206 6.31 10.24 -1.30
CA ASN A 206 6.90 9.45 -0.23
C ASN A 206 6.22 9.76 1.10
N ALA A 207 6.05 8.73 1.93
CA ALA A 207 5.62 8.88 3.30
C ALA A 207 6.45 7.99 4.23
N VAL A 208 6.51 8.35 5.51
CA VAL A 208 7.07 7.51 6.56
C VAL A 208 5.96 7.18 7.54
N VAL A 209 5.76 5.90 7.81
CA VAL A 209 4.77 5.36 8.75
C VAL A 209 5.48 4.71 9.93
N ALA A 210 4.94 4.87 11.13
CA ALA A 210 5.51 4.41 12.38
C ALA A 210 4.62 3.38 13.08
N LEU A 211 5.26 2.46 13.78
CA LEU A 211 4.66 1.69 14.88
C LEU A 211 4.92 2.47 16.18
N VAL A 212 3.88 2.61 16.99
CA VAL A 212 3.88 3.41 18.21
C VAL A 212 3.52 2.53 19.40
N GLU A 213 4.36 2.50 20.42
CA GLU A 213 4.13 1.78 21.68
C GLU A 213 4.26 2.78 22.84
N GLY A 214 3.23 2.89 23.68
CA GLY A 214 3.24 3.84 24.80
C GLY A 214 3.40 5.31 24.39
N GLY A 215 2.92 5.69 23.20
CA GLY A 215 3.03 7.04 22.64
C GLY A 215 4.40 7.39 22.06
N LYS A 216 5.30 6.41 21.87
CA LYS A 216 6.62 6.61 21.27
C LYS A 216 6.79 5.77 20.01
N VAL A 217 7.46 6.32 19.01
CA VAL A 217 7.86 5.56 17.82
C VAL A 217 8.88 4.50 18.21
N VAL A 218 8.56 3.23 17.93
CA VAL A 218 9.47 2.09 18.16
C VAL A 218 10.11 1.59 16.87
N TRP A 219 9.43 1.76 15.74
CA TRP A 219 9.95 1.49 14.39
C TRP A 219 9.21 2.33 13.37
N SER A 220 9.79 2.50 12.18
CA SER A 220 9.15 3.18 11.06
C SER A 220 9.57 2.60 9.71
N TRP A 221 8.73 2.80 8.71
CA TRP A 221 8.87 2.31 7.35
C TRP A 221 8.64 3.44 6.36
N HIS A 222 9.39 3.42 5.27
CA HIS A 222 9.19 4.27 4.10
C HIS A 222 8.14 3.64 3.18
N ILE A 223 7.08 4.36 2.89
CA ILE A 223 6.09 4.02 1.87
C ILE A 223 6.39 4.87 0.64
N TRP A 224 6.81 4.21 -0.43
CA TRP A 224 7.21 4.83 -1.69
C TRP A 224 6.09 4.69 -2.71
N PHE A 225 5.42 5.81 -3.01
CA PHE A 225 4.36 5.88 -4.00
C PHE A 225 4.99 6.21 -5.35
N THR A 226 5.06 5.23 -6.25
CA THR A 226 5.71 5.40 -7.54
C THR A 226 5.10 4.48 -8.59
N ASP A 227 4.81 5.05 -9.76
CA ASP A 227 4.35 4.32 -10.94
C ASP A 227 5.52 3.78 -11.79
N GLN A 228 6.75 4.06 -11.34
CA GLN A 228 7.96 3.60 -12.01
C GLN A 228 8.11 2.08 -11.89
N VAL A 229 8.38 1.42 -13.00
CA VAL A 229 8.73 -0.01 -13.00
C VAL A 229 10.15 -0.17 -12.46
N LEU A 230 10.25 -0.66 -11.23
CA LEU A 230 11.54 -0.90 -10.57
C LEU A 230 12.21 -2.14 -11.17
N GLU A 231 13.08 -1.93 -12.14
CA GLU A 231 13.85 -2.98 -12.81
C GLU A 231 15.34 -2.87 -12.50
N ALA A 232 16.02 -4.02 -12.54
CA ALA A 232 17.47 -4.08 -12.41
C ALA A 232 18.07 -3.76 -13.78
N ARG A 233 18.78 -2.64 -13.89
CA ARG A 233 19.44 -2.19 -15.11
C ARG A 233 20.94 -2.44 -15.01
N GLU A 234 21.76 -1.47 -15.42
CA GLU A 234 23.20 -1.63 -15.55
C GLU A 234 23.82 -2.20 -14.26
N ARG A 235 24.55 -3.31 -14.39
CA ARG A 235 25.22 -4.02 -13.26
C ARG A 235 24.28 -4.38 -12.10
N ASN A 236 23.01 -4.70 -12.38
CA ASN A 236 21.99 -5.09 -11.40
C ASN A 236 21.61 -3.99 -10.39
N MET A 237 21.85 -2.72 -10.72
CA MET A 237 21.37 -1.59 -9.93
C MET A 237 19.91 -1.25 -10.28
N MET A 238 19.18 -0.73 -9.30
CA MET A 238 17.84 -0.18 -9.50
C MET A 238 17.92 1.00 -10.47
N CYS A 239 16.93 1.08 -11.37
CA CYS A 239 16.84 2.12 -12.40
C CYS A 239 16.81 3.56 -11.86
N VAL A 240 16.36 3.75 -10.61
CA VAL A 240 16.20 5.05 -9.96
C VAL A 240 16.79 5.03 -8.55
N ASN A 241 17.01 6.22 -7.97
CA ASN A 241 17.34 6.34 -6.55
C ASN A 241 16.12 5.96 -5.70
N LEU A 242 16.36 5.40 -4.51
CA LEU A 242 15.32 5.06 -3.55
C LEU A 242 14.49 6.31 -3.19
N GLY A 243 13.17 6.21 -3.34
CA GLY A 243 12.22 7.30 -3.12
C GLY A 243 12.04 8.26 -4.31
N ALA A 244 12.68 8.02 -5.46
CA ALA A 244 12.48 8.82 -6.66
C ALA A 244 11.14 8.49 -7.32
N VAL A 245 10.45 9.50 -7.85
CA VAL A 245 9.12 9.31 -8.45
C VAL A 245 9.13 9.58 -9.96
N SER A 246 10.33 9.69 -10.55
CA SER A 246 10.57 9.80 -11.98
C SER A 246 11.97 9.30 -12.31
N ASP A 247 12.16 8.78 -13.52
CA ASP A 247 13.48 8.53 -14.12
C ASP A 247 13.85 9.57 -15.20
N LEU A 248 13.03 10.62 -15.37
CA LEU A 248 13.25 11.67 -16.35
C LEU A 248 14.42 12.59 -15.95
N PRO A 249 15.47 12.69 -16.78
CA PRO A 249 16.61 13.57 -16.52
C PRO A 249 16.20 15.03 -16.36
N GLY A 250 16.81 15.72 -15.39
CA GLY A 250 16.61 17.15 -15.17
C GLY A 250 15.38 17.54 -14.34
N GLU A 251 14.60 16.59 -13.81
CA GLU A 251 13.45 16.88 -12.94
C GLU A 251 13.77 16.69 -11.44
N VAL A 252 13.15 17.44 -10.53
CA VAL A 252 13.40 17.26 -9.08
C VAL A 252 12.93 15.89 -8.58
N SER A 253 11.88 15.35 -9.21
CA SER A 253 11.26 14.06 -8.88
C SER A 253 12.21 12.87 -9.00
N GLN A 254 13.33 13.00 -9.71
CA GLN A 254 14.33 11.94 -9.87
C GLN A 254 15.31 11.81 -8.69
N PHE A 255 15.37 12.82 -7.81
CA PHE A 255 16.42 12.91 -6.78
C PHE A 255 16.35 11.77 -5.76
N GLY A 256 15.13 11.31 -5.45
CA GLY A 256 14.89 10.35 -4.39
C GLY A 256 15.07 10.96 -3.01
N LEU A 257 15.31 10.11 -2.01
CA LEU A 257 15.49 10.51 -0.62
C LEU A 257 16.93 10.32 -0.15
N PHE A 258 17.33 11.14 0.81
CA PHE A 258 18.63 11.05 1.46
C PHE A 258 18.55 10.20 2.72
N TYR A 259 19.61 9.46 3.01
CA TYR A 259 19.73 8.60 4.19
C TYR A 259 21.07 8.90 4.86
N GLN A 260 21.09 8.88 6.19
CA GLN A 260 22.35 8.82 6.92
C GLN A 260 22.76 7.36 7.04
N TRP A 261 24.07 7.08 7.04
CA TRP A 261 24.56 5.72 7.09
C TRP A 261 24.00 4.96 8.30
N GLY A 262 23.62 3.71 8.09
CA GLY A 262 23.07 2.84 9.14
C GLY A 262 21.60 3.11 9.47
N ARG A 263 20.96 4.13 8.88
CA ARG A 263 19.56 4.47 9.14
C ARG A 263 18.65 4.10 8.00
N LYS A 264 17.52 3.50 8.35
CA LYS A 264 16.40 3.25 7.44
C LYS A 264 15.53 4.49 7.18
N ASP A 265 15.63 5.52 8.02
CA ASP A 265 14.74 6.68 7.98
C ASP A 265 15.19 7.69 6.91
N PRO A 266 14.35 8.01 5.92
CA PRO A 266 14.71 8.96 4.88
C PRO A 266 14.55 10.42 5.30
N PHE A 267 15.32 11.27 4.62
CA PHE A 267 15.24 12.72 4.61
C PHE A 267 14.89 13.23 3.22
N VAL A 268 14.01 14.21 3.17
CA VAL A 268 13.54 14.88 1.95
C VAL A 268 14.69 15.52 1.16
N ALA A 269 14.58 15.54 -0.17
CA ALA A 269 15.58 16.13 -1.05
C ALA A 269 15.32 17.63 -1.33
N SER A 270 15.99 18.20 -2.32
CA SER A 270 15.79 19.61 -2.70
C SER A 270 14.44 19.85 -3.38
N SER A 271 13.91 21.06 -3.26
CA SER A 271 12.72 21.55 -3.98
C SER A 271 12.99 21.89 -5.45
N GLY A 272 14.25 21.91 -5.88
CA GLY A 272 14.65 22.36 -7.21
C GLY A 272 15.94 21.70 -7.67
N VAL A 273 16.18 21.76 -8.99
CA VAL A 273 17.33 21.13 -9.65
C VAL A 273 18.61 21.97 -9.46
N GLY A 274 18.47 23.14 -8.81
CA GLY A 274 19.53 23.98 -8.24
C GLY A 274 20.52 24.59 -9.23
N HIS A 275 20.76 25.89 -9.11
CA HIS A 275 22.06 26.49 -9.41
C HIS A 275 22.82 26.58 -8.08
N TYR A 276 24.13 26.30 -8.09
CA TYR A 276 24.99 26.29 -6.90
C TYR A 276 24.68 27.38 -5.86
N PRO A 277 24.44 27.05 -4.59
CA PRO A 277 24.65 28.00 -3.52
C PRO A 277 25.92 27.61 -2.74
N ASP A 278 27.09 27.94 -3.29
CA ASP A 278 28.20 28.42 -2.43
C ASP A 278 27.90 29.85 -1.91
N GLN A 279 26.84 30.51 -2.43
CA GLN A 279 26.31 31.71 -1.83
C GLN A 279 25.49 31.34 -0.58
N VAL A 280 26.23 31.33 0.52
CA VAL A 280 25.84 31.72 1.86
C VAL A 280 24.56 32.58 1.86
N ILE A 281 23.41 31.97 2.13
CA ILE A 281 22.43 32.65 2.98
C ILE A 281 23.15 32.81 4.31
N SER A 282 23.39 34.06 4.67
CA SER A 282 24.16 34.50 5.83
C SER A 282 23.91 33.65 7.07
N SER A 283 24.94 32.88 7.43
CA SER A 283 25.44 32.67 8.79
C SER A 283 24.54 32.13 9.91
N ASN A 284 23.31 31.67 9.67
CA ASN A 284 22.51 31.06 10.75
C ASN A 284 22.24 29.58 10.46
N GLU A 285 22.49 28.72 11.46
CA GLU A 285 22.42 27.25 11.40
C GLU A 285 20.99 26.68 11.18
N GLU A 286 19.97 27.54 11.02
CA GLU A 286 18.53 27.21 11.13
C GLU A 286 17.84 26.66 9.85
N VAL A 287 18.54 26.48 8.73
CA VAL A 287 17.89 26.30 7.40
C VAL A 287 17.94 24.86 6.86
N ALA A 288 18.43 23.88 7.62
CA ALA A 288 18.67 22.51 7.13
C ALA A 288 17.46 21.84 6.47
N PHE A 289 16.26 22.16 6.93
CA PHE A 289 14.99 21.59 6.46
C PHE A 289 13.95 22.66 6.10
N ALA A 290 14.37 23.92 5.93
CA ALA A 290 13.48 24.96 5.43
C ALA A 290 12.96 24.56 4.04
N GLN A 291 11.71 24.90 3.74
CA GLN A 291 11.05 24.57 2.47
C GLN A 291 11.00 25.78 1.54
N GLY A 292 11.01 25.52 0.22
CA GLY A 292 10.78 26.54 -0.81
C GLY A 292 11.99 26.83 -1.68
N GLU A 293 12.01 28.02 -2.29
CA GLU A 293 13.11 28.54 -3.10
C GLU A 293 13.20 30.05 -2.89
N GLU A 294 14.42 30.58 -2.73
CA GLU A 294 14.67 32.01 -2.58
C GLU A 294 15.87 32.41 -3.43
N ASP A 295 15.74 33.47 -4.24
CA ASP A 295 16.80 34.00 -5.11
C ASP A 295 17.50 32.93 -5.99
N GLY A 296 16.75 31.94 -6.48
CA GLY A 296 17.26 30.85 -7.31
C GLY A 296 17.97 29.74 -6.51
N VAL A 297 17.94 29.81 -5.18
CA VAL A 297 18.46 28.82 -4.25
C VAL A 297 17.34 27.90 -3.79
N SER A 298 17.37 26.66 -4.25
CA SER A 298 16.40 25.63 -3.86
C SER A 298 16.68 25.12 -2.45
N TYR A 299 15.67 25.11 -1.59
CA TYR A 299 15.72 24.53 -0.25
C TYR A 299 15.27 23.06 -0.26
N THR A 300 14.69 22.60 0.86
CA THR A 300 14.09 21.28 0.99
C THR A 300 12.75 21.24 0.26
N ALA A 301 12.45 20.10 -0.36
CA ALA A 301 11.16 19.82 -0.99
C ALA A 301 10.02 19.98 0.01
N ALA A 302 8.86 20.42 -0.49
CA ALA A 302 7.65 20.51 0.30
C ALA A 302 7.34 19.16 0.95
N ASN A 303 6.99 19.22 2.24
CA ASN A 303 6.61 18.06 3.01
C ASN A 303 5.75 18.49 4.20
N ILE A 304 5.09 17.52 4.80
CA ILE A 304 4.18 17.69 5.92
C ILE A 304 4.65 16.73 7.00
N VAL A 305 4.70 17.19 8.24
CA VAL A 305 5.14 16.42 9.40
C VAL A 305 3.99 16.30 10.39
N ASN A 306 3.82 15.11 10.96
CA ASN A 306 2.85 14.86 12.02
C ASN A 306 3.44 15.33 13.36
N THR A 307 3.12 16.55 13.74
CA THR A 307 3.62 17.17 14.97
C THR A 307 3.05 16.57 16.26
N ASN A 308 2.08 15.65 16.16
CA ASN A 308 1.59 14.90 17.31
C ASN A 308 2.55 13.76 17.70
N LEU A 309 3.37 13.29 16.75
CA LEU A 309 4.27 12.15 16.94
C LEU A 309 5.75 12.56 17.05
N VAL A 310 6.15 13.60 16.31
CA VAL A 310 7.53 14.14 16.32
C VAL A 310 7.51 15.66 16.40
N SER A 311 8.58 16.29 16.88
CA SER A 311 8.63 17.74 17.13
C SER A 311 8.91 18.61 15.89
N ASP A 312 8.75 18.08 14.67
CA ASP A 312 9.26 18.59 13.37
C ASP A 312 10.70 18.11 13.01
N TRP A 313 11.21 18.55 11.86
CA TRP A 313 12.59 18.32 11.42
C TRP A 313 13.59 19.01 12.34
N ASN A 314 14.66 18.31 12.69
CA ASN A 314 15.68 18.85 13.57
C ASN A 314 17.09 18.41 13.14
N VAL A 315 18.10 19.14 13.59
CA VAL A 315 19.51 18.76 13.50
C VAL A 315 20.06 18.63 14.91
N SER A 316 20.54 17.44 15.27
CA SER A 316 21.11 17.18 16.59
C SER A 316 22.63 17.07 16.52
N LYS A 317 23.29 17.85 17.38
CA LYS A 317 24.73 17.78 17.66
C LYS A 317 25.06 16.83 18.82
N GLU A 318 24.05 16.21 19.43
CA GLU A 318 24.25 15.27 20.53
C GLU A 318 25.04 14.05 20.06
N SER A 319 25.93 13.55 20.93
CA SER A 319 26.89 12.49 20.60
C SER A 319 26.62 11.17 21.31
N ASP A 320 25.44 11.00 21.90
CA ASP A 320 25.08 9.77 22.60
C ASP A 320 24.97 8.62 21.60
N ALA A 321 25.38 7.42 22.01
CA ALA A 321 25.32 6.25 21.14
C ALA A 321 23.86 5.86 20.90
N HIS A 322 23.36 6.06 19.69
CA HIS A 322 22.00 5.66 19.34
C HIS A 322 21.95 4.20 18.90
N THR A 323 20.95 3.48 19.40
CA THR A 323 20.55 2.17 18.89
C THR A 323 19.59 2.38 17.72
N HIS A 324 19.27 1.32 16.96
CA HIS A 324 18.22 1.38 15.95
C HIS A 324 16.87 1.85 16.51
N SER A 325 16.57 1.46 17.75
CA SER A 325 15.36 1.91 18.46
C SER A 325 15.38 3.43 18.73
N THR A 326 16.48 3.98 19.27
CA THR A 326 16.53 5.42 19.56
C THR A 326 16.68 6.27 18.30
N ALA A 327 17.29 5.75 17.24
CA ALA A 327 17.31 6.40 15.93
C ALA A 327 15.91 6.40 15.28
N SER A 328 15.16 5.29 15.40
CA SER A 328 13.77 5.19 14.91
C SER A 328 12.83 6.15 15.64
N ALA A 329 13.04 6.35 16.94
CA ALA A 329 12.31 7.34 17.74
C ALA A 329 12.58 8.80 17.28
N ALA A 330 13.63 9.02 16.50
CA ALA A 330 14.09 10.32 16.02
C ALA A 330 14.16 10.36 14.48
N ALA A 331 13.14 9.82 13.81
CA ALA A 331 13.08 9.68 12.35
C ALA A 331 13.27 11.02 11.58
N THR A 332 12.91 12.16 12.17
CA THR A 332 13.08 13.51 11.58
C THR A 332 14.30 14.27 12.09
N THR A 333 15.13 13.65 12.94
CA THR A 333 16.35 14.27 13.47
C THR A 333 17.56 13.86 12.65
N PHE A 334 18.24 14.82 12.05
CA PHE A 334 19.51 14.62 11.37
C PHE A 334 20.67 14.71 12.37
N PHE A 335 21.44 13.65 12.53
CA PHE A 335 22.52 13.61 13.52
C PHE A 335 23.86 14.05 12.91
N THR A 336 24.50 15.06 13.49
CA THR A 336 25.80 15.55 13.00
C THR A 336 26.98 14.92 13.77
N ALA A 337 26.70 14.28 14.91
CA ALA A 337 27.70 13.53 15.65
C ALA A 337 27.75 12.08 15.16
N ILE A 338 28.94 11.61 14.80
CA ILE A 338 29.17 10.26 14.27
C ILE A 338 28.68 9.16 15.22
N LYS A 339 28.90 9.32 16.53
CA LYS A 339 28.47 8.32 17.52
C LYS A 339 26.95 8.23 17.66
N ALA A 340 26.22 9.23 17.17
CA ALA A 340 24.77 9.25 17.24
C ALA A 340 24.06 8.48 16.11
N LEU A 341 24.81 7.87 15.20
CA LEU A 341 24.23 7.00 14.19
C LEU A 341 24.24 5.53 14.64
N PRO A 342 23.14 4.79 14.39
CA PRO A 342 23.14 3.36 14.60
C PRO A 342 24.15 2.69 13.67
N ASN A 343 24.65 1.51 14.05
CA ASN A 343 25.68 0.78 13.30
C ASN A 343 27.02 1.55 13.16
N TYR A 344 27.33 2.48 14.08
CA TYR A 344 28.65 3.10 14.14
C TYR A 344 29.75 2.01 14.26
N GLY A 345 30.63 1.95 13.26
CA GLY A 345 31.71 0.96 13.18
C GLY A 345 31.31 -0.41 12.63
N THR A 346 30.09 -0.59 12.12
CA THR A 346 29.60 -1.85 11.52
C THR A 346 28.98 -1.64 10.14
N GLU A 347 28.87 -2.73 9.36
CA GLU A 347 28.23 -2.70 8.05
C GLU A 347 26.77 -2.22 8.12
N TRP A 348 26.32 -1.59 7.05
CA TRP A 348 24.92 -1.19 6.90
C TRP A 348 24.17 -2.27 6.12
N THR A 349 23.62 -3.21 6.88
CA THR A 349 22.91 -4.38 6.35
C THR A 349 21.74 -4.77 7.27
N GLY A 350 20.94 -5.74 6.83
CA GLY A 350 19.96 -6.43 7.66
C GLY A 350 18.86 -5.51 8.19
N GLU A 351 18.89 -5.27 9.51
CA GLU A 351 17.84 -4.55 10.28
C GLU A 351 17.49 -3.18 9.71
N SER A 352 18.49 -2.43 9.23
CA SER A 352 18.34 -1.04 8.78
C SER A 352 18.54 -0.83 7.28
N ASP A 353 18.61 -1.92 6.50
CA ASP A 353 18.63 -1.82 5.04
C ASP A 353 17.35 -1.11 4.57
N PRO A 354 17.44 0.09 3.95
CA PRO A 354 16.27 0.86 3.55
C PRO A 354 15.60 0.33 2.29
N CYS A 355 16.21 -0.63 1.57
CA CYS A 355 15.70 -1.09 0.28
C CYS A 355 14.42 -1.93 0.40
N PRO A 356 13.53 -1.87 -0.60
CA PRO A 356 12.29 -2.64 -0.63
C PRO A 356 12.52 -4.15 -0.81
N PRO A 357 11.49 -5.00 -0.67
CA PRO A 357 11.63 -6.45 -0.86
C PRO A 357 12.27 -6.81 -2.22
N GLY A 358 13.22 -7.75 -2.21
CA GLY A 358 13.95 -8.18 -3.41
C GLY A 358 15.05 -7.21 -3.88
N TRP A 359 15.41 -6.22 -3.06
CA TRP A 359 16.44 -5.22 -3.31
C TRP A 359 17.24 -4.96 -2.05
N ARG A 360 18.55 -4.74 -2.14
CA ARG A 360 19.43 -4.48 -0.99
C ARG A 360 20.38 -3.32 -1.20
N LEU A 361 21.01 -2.85 -0.13
CA LEU A 361 22.18 -1.98 -0.25
C LEU A 361 23.28 -2.66 -1.10
N PRO A 362 23.87 -1.94 -2.06
CA PRO A 362 24.95 -2.48 -2.87
C PRO A 362 26.27 -2.50 -2.10
N THR A 363 27.09 -3.50 -2.38
CA THR A 363 28.47 -3.59 -1.88
C THR A 363 29.34 -2.49 -2.47
N ARG A 364 30.49 -2.23 -1.86
CA ARG A 364 31.48 -1.28 -2.39
C ARG A 364 31.96 -1.70 -3.77
N THR A 365 32.14 -3.00 -3.98
CA THR A 365 32.61 -3.55 -5.25
C THR A 365 31.55 -3.39 -6.35
N GLU A 366 30.29 -3.66 -6.05
CA GLU A 366 29.19 -3.51 -7.00
C GLU A 366 29.01 -2.06 -7.46
N LEU A 367 28.91 -1.10 -6.52
CA LEU A 367 28.86 0.32 -6.88
C LEU A 367 30.16 0.77 -7.55
N GLY A 368 31.31 0.28 -7.09
CA GLY A 368 32.60 0.55 -7.71
C GLY A 368 32.58 0.22 -9.19
N ASN A 369 32.08 -0.96 -9.54
CA ASN A 369 31.93 -1.45 -10.92
C ASN A 369 30.84 -0.71 -11.70
N TYR A 370 29.74 -0.32 -11.04
CA TYR A 370 28.68 0.49 -11.62
C TYR A 370 29.19 1.86 -12.08
N PHE A 371 30.03 2.51 -11.28
CA PHE A 371 30.63 3.81 -11.60
C PHE A 371 31.93 3.72 -12.40
N SER A 372 32.61 2.57 -12.48
CA SER A 372 33.80 2.41 -13.33
C SER A 372 33.45 1.84 -14.71
N GLY A 373 33.29 2.73 -15.69
CA GLY A 373 33.09 2.36 -17.09
C GLY A 373 33.28 3.56 -18.02
N SER A 374 33.66 3.29 -19.27
CA SER A 374 33.99 4.29 -20.30
C SER A 374 32.78 4.96 -20.96
N ASN A 375 31.56 4.53 -20.64
CA ASN A 375 30.32 5.06 -21.24
C ASN A 375 29.55 5.93 -20.23
N SER A 376 30.18 6.99 -19.72
CA SER A 376 29.41 8.10 -19.11
C SER A 376 29.38 9.29 -20.00
N THR A 377 28.19 9.83 -20.21
CA THR A 377 28.03 11.20 -20.67
C THR A 377 27.54 11.99 -19.49
N ILE A 378 28.29 13.04 -19.13
CA ILE A 378 27.88 13.96 -18.09
C ILE A 378 27.14 15.11 -18.77
N SER A 379 25.90 15.37 -18.35
CA SER A 379 25.14 16.53 -18.80
C SER A 379 25.04 17.50 -17.63
N TRP A 380 25.85 18.55 -17.65
CA TRP A 380 25.83 19.59 -16.63
C TRP A 380 24.98 20.80 -17.02
N GLU A 381 24.80 21.05 -18.32
CA GLU A 381 24.10 22.22 -18.83
C GLU A 381 22.59 22.01 -18.86
N ASP A 382 22.12 20.85 -19.36
CA ASP A 382 20.69 20.61 -19.60
C ASP A 382 20.01 19.85 -18.45
N TYR A 383 20.65 18.78 -17.95
CA TYR A 383 19.99 17.82 -17.06
C TYR A 383 20.62 17.68 -15.68
N LYS A 384 21.87 18.16 -15.51
CA LYS A 384 22.66 18.12 -14.27
C LYS A 384 22.73 16.71 -13.67
N GLY A 385 23.56 15.87 -14.27
CA GLY A 385 23.77 14.49 -13.83
C GLY A 385 24.57 13.66 -14.83
N VAL A 386 24.54 12.35 -14.62
CA VAL A 386 25.34 11.37 -15.37
C VAL A 386 24.44 10.33 -16.01
N ILE A 387 24.61 10.12 -17.31
CA ILE A 387 24.09 8.94 -18.01
C ILE A 387 25.11 7.81 -17.88
N ARG A 388 24.67 6.61 -17.51
CA ARG A 388 25.43 5.35 -17.49
C ARG A 388 24.66 4.29 -18.24
N GLY A 389 25.06 3.99 -19.48
CA GLY A 389 24.29 3.05 -20.30
C GLY A 389 22.85 3.56 -20.48
N LYS A 390 21.87 2.85 -19.94
CA LYS A 390 20.46 3.27 -19.89
C LYS A 390 20.05 3.97 -18.58
N ASP A 391 20.94 4.06 -17.61
CA ASP A 391 20.63 4.63 -16.31
C ASP A 391 20.95 6.11 -16.28
N TRP A 392 20.10 6.84 -15.57
CA TRP A 392 20.35 8.23 -15.21
C TRP A 392 20.62 8.33 -13.71
N ILE A 393 21.67 9.08 -13.35
CA ILE A 393 22.02 9.41 -11.97
C ILE A 393 22.01 10.94 -11.87
N PRO A 394 21.03 11.54 -11.15
CA PRO A 394 20.96 12.98 -11.04
C PRO A 394 22.14 13.54 -10.26
N ALA A 395 22.43 14.83 -10.42
CA ALA A 395 23.29 15.58 -9.53
C ALA A 395 22.46 16.21 -8.41
N GLN A 396 21.92 15.36 -7.54
CA GLN A 396 20.99 15.73 -6.48
C GLN A 396 21.65 16.40 -5.26
N GLY A 397 22.97 16.51 -5.23
CA GLY A 397 23.72 17.04 -4.11
C GLY A 397 23.71 16.09 -2.91
N TYR A 398 23.81 16.67 -1.71
CA TYR A 398 23.79 15.93 -0.45
C TYR A 398 23.38 16.81 0.73
N ARG A 399 23.06 16.17 1.87
CA ARG A 399 22.92 16.85 3.17
C ARG A 399 24.25 16.87 3.91
N ASN A 400 24.71 18.06 4.27
CA ASN A 400 26.02 18.28 4.86
C ASN A 400 26.11 17.72 6.28
N PHE A 401 27.18 16.99 6.58
CA PHE A 401 27.40 16.35 7.87
C PHE A 401 27.45 17.30 9.08
N GLN A 402 27.75 18.59 8.90
CA GLN A 402 27.92 19.55 9.99
C GLN A 402 26.60 20.16 10.46
N ASN A 403 25.62 20.24 9.56
CA ASN A 403 24.42 21.04 9.78
C ASN A 403 23.17 20.54 9.04
N GLY A 404 23.22 19.41 8.34
CA GLY A 404 22.09 18.85 7.60
C GLY A 404 21.65 19.62 6.35
N ARG A 405 22.29 20.74 6.01
CA ARG A 405 21.92 21.60 4.87
C ARG A 405 22.19 20.92 3.53
N LEU A 406 21.29 21.11 2.57
CA LEU A 406 21.51 20.71 1.18
C LEU A 406 22.66 21.49 0.55
N THR A 407 23.59 20.77 -0.07
CA THR A 407 24.83 21.31 -0.64
C THR A 407 25.10 20.67 -2.00
N LEU A 408 25.70 21.43 -2.92
CA LEU A 408 26.13 20.99 -4.26
C LEU A 408 25.01 20.36 -5.15
N ILE A 409 23.76 20.77 -4.94
CA ILE A 409 22.65 20.43 -5.85
C ILE A 409 22.98 20.94 -7.26
N GLY A 410 22.80 20.09 -8.25
CA GLY A 410 23.08 20.37 -9.66
C GLY A 410 24.53 20.12 -10.09
N ARG A 411 25.44 19.74 -9.19
CA ARG A 411 26.88 19.52 -9.52
C ARG A 411 27.49 18.27 -8.93
N SER A 412 26.83 17.62 -7.97
CA SER A 412 27.32 16.37 -7.41
C SER A 412 26.19 15.38 -7.22
N GLY A 413 26.51 14.09 -7.28
CA GLY A 413 25.58 13.04 -6.91
C GLY A 413 26.31 11.92 -6.20
N TRP A 414 25.76 11.51 -5.06
CA TRP A 414 26.40 10.58 -4.13
C TRP A 414 25.43 9.47 -3.73
N VAL A 415 25.96 8.25 -3.65
CA VAL A 415 25.23 7.08 -3.15
C VAL A 415 26.05 6.31 -2.13
N TRP A 416 25.35 5.77 -1.14
CA TRP A 416 25.94 4.91 -0.11
C TRP A 416 26.18 3.49 -0.58
N THR A 417 27.23 2.87 -0.06
CA THR A 417 27.47 1.41 -0.11
C THR A 417 26.99 0.75 1.19
N SER A 418 27.07 -0.57 1.31
CA SER A 418 26.80 -1.29 2.57
C SER A 418 28.04 -1.47 3.47
N GLU A 419 29.25 -1.24 2.96
CA GLU A 419 30.50 -1.63 3.60
C GLU A 419 31.17 -0.51 4.39
N THR A 420 31.67 -0.85 5.59
CA THR A 420 32.51 0.06 6.37
C THR A 420 33.93 0.17 5.82
N ASN A 421 34.62 1.25 6.17
CA ASN A 421 36.07 1.30 5.98
C ASN A 421 36.78 0.59 7.15
N PRO A 422 37.40 -0.60 6.94
CA PRO A 422 38.02 -1.36 8.02
C PRO A 422 39.23 -0.66 8.66
N TYR A 423 39.79 0.35 7.99
CA TYR A 423 40.94 1.11 8.48
C TYR A 423 40.54 2.35 9.28
N ASP A 424 39.25 2.69 9.34
CA ASP A 424 38.77 3.97 9.88
C ASP A 424 37.48 3.83 10.72
N LEU A 425 37.26 2.64 11.28
CA LEU A 425 36.06 2.28 12.05
C LEU A 425 35.79 3.21 13.26
N MET A 426 36.83 3.89 13.77
CA MET A 426 36.77 4.73 14.96
C MET A 426 36.70 6.24 14.67
N THR A 427 36.69 6.66 13.40
CA THR A 427 36.59 8.06 12.99
C THR A 427 35.30 8.35 12.23
N GLY A 428 34.51 7.32 11.91
CA GLY A 428 33.20 7.46 11.28
C GLY A 428 33.23 7.67 9.77
N PHE A 429 34.30 7.29 9.07
CA PHE A 429 34.34 7.37 7.61
C PHE A 429 34.00 6.02 6.97
N ASN A 430 33.00 6.01 6.08
CA ASN A 430 32.57 4.83 5.32
C ASN A 430 32.57 5.09 3.81
N TYR A 431 32.31 4.04 3.02
CA TYR A 431 32.42 4.12 1.58
C TYR A 431 31.14 4.69 0.95
N ALA A 432 31.29 5.82 0.29
CA ALA A 432 30.33 6.37 -0.67
C ALA A 432 30.99 6.46 -2.05
N ILE A 433 30.17 6.39 -3.08
CA ILE A 433 30.62 6.61 -4.46
C ILE A 433 29.76 7.69 -5.07
N GLY A 434 30.40 8.63 -5.75
CA GLY A 434 29.70 9.72 -6.39
C GLY A 434 30.48 10.31 -7.55
N PHE A 435 29.94 11.40 -8.04
CA PHE A 435 30.54 12.22 -9.07
C PHE A 435 30.36 13.69 -8.71
N GLU A 436 31.28 14.51 -9.17
CA GLU A 436 31.19 15.97 -9.13
C GLU A 436 31.58 16.54 -10.49
N GLU A 437 31.28 17.81 -10.76
CA GLU A 437 31.84 18.52 -11.91
C GLU A 437 33.38 18.52 -11.80
N GLY A 438 34.02 17.65 -12.59
CA GLY A 438 35.45 17.36 -12.51
C GLY A 438 35.80 15.87 -12.52
N GLY A 439 34.84 14.97 -12.25
CA GLY A 439 35.01 13.52 -12.41
C GLY A 439 34.32 12.67 -11.34
N TYR A 440 34.64 11.37 -11.34
CA TYR A 440 34.15 10.43 -10.34
C TYR A 440 35.02 10.45 -9.10
N ALA A 441 34.38 10.40 -7.94
CA ALA A 441 35.05 10.28 -6.66
C ALA A 441 34.64 8.97 -5.98
N ARG A 442 35.65 8.17 -5.63
CA ARG A 442 35.53 7.10 -4.64
C ARG A 442 36.22 7.61 -3.39
N THR A 443 35.47 7.80 -2.31
CA THR A 443 36.05 8.42 -1.13
C THR A 443 35.51 7.85 0.17
N ASN A 444 36.31 8.04 1.21
CA ASN A 444 35.94 7.84 2.59
C ASN A 444 35.19 9.08 3.02
N ILE A 445 33.91 8.94 3.37
CA ILE A 445 33.07 10.07 3.79
C ILE A 445 32.48 9.77 5.17
N MET A 446 32.35 10.82 5.98
CA MET A 446 31.69 10.73 7.29
C MET A 446 30.27 10.17 7.17
N ILE A 447 29.93 9.24 8.05
CA ILE A 447 28.61 8.57 8.08
C ILE A 447 27.43 9.52 8.31
N THR A 448 27.70 10.71 8.85
CA THR A 448 26.71 11.74 9.16
C THR A 448 26.27 12.57 7.96
N TYR A 449 26.89 12.42 6.79
CA TYR A 449 26.31 12.97 5.56
C TYR A 449 24.95 12.32 5.26
N GLY A 450 24.10 13.03 4.50
CA GLY A 450 22.93 12.43 3.88
C GLY A 450 23.16 12.24 2.40
N PHE A 451 23.28 10.99 1.95
CA PHE A 451 23.37 10.60 0.54
C PHE A 451 22.23 9.68 0.15
N ASN A 452 22.00 9.51 -1.14
CA ASN A 452 20.96 8.60 -1.61
C ASN A 452 21.38 7.15 -1.47
N VAL A 453 20.39 6.29 -1.64
CA VAL A 453 20.59 4.86 -1.84
C VAL A 453 20.13 4.52 -3.25
N ARG A 454 20.95 3.77 -3.99
CA ARG A 454 20.55 3.10 -5.23
C ARG A 454 20.72 1.61 -5.02
N CYS A 455 19.60 0.92 -4.81
CA CYS A 455 19.61 -0.47 -4.39
C CYS A 455 20.16 -1.39 -5.49
N ALA A 456 20.78 -2.50 -5.11
CA ALA A 456 21.10 -3.62 -5.98
C ALA A 456 20.01 -4.69 -5.89
N LYS A 457 19.81 -5.44 -6.97
CA LYS A 457 18.96 -6.64 -6.93
C LYS A 457 19.57 -7.68 -5.98
N GLU A 458 18.73 -8.29 -5.14
CA GLU A 458 19.13 -9.37 -4.21
C GLU A 458 19.59 -10.65 -4.92
#